data_AF-A0A6H5JN50-F1
#
_entry.id   AF-A0A6H5JN50-F1
#
_cell.length_a   1.000
_cell.length_b   1.000
_cell.length_c   1.000
_cell.angle_alpha   90.00
_cell.angle_beta   90.00
_cell.angle_gamma   90.00
#
_symmetry.space_group_name_H-M   'P 1'
#
loop_
_entity.id
_entity.type
_entity.pdbx_description
1 polymer ?
#
loop_
_entity_poly.entity_id
_entity_poly.type
_entity_poly.pdbx_seq_one_letter_code
_entity_poly.pdbx_strand_id
1 'polypeptide(L)'
;MMAVVADGEANASSTAAPAAFMTVTRAAAAVNDAQQQQLKLRNPDGVSEAAIQDGLDLYHNIMACEDPELKGALQEAMQVLNDGLRLYGPDQLIGSYNGGKDAVVIMHLHRAAVANYCVQQGEAFRTKLVYFENDREFPEVEALVADSVKRFDLELSRYKTGFVEGLKQRMAEGGSEKSYGFVLGTRKGDPNCGVQTSFTPSSDWMPPFMRVNPVIDWNYRQVWAFLRDFELPYCSLYDEGYTSLGNLDNTFPNPYLRKRASSAAVSDNGGAEGVEPAGEGIEEEYLPAYMLSDWSLERAGRGERKTDSLACELRDLDTKRRKVRQARSAGLVVIGDEVLKGKCQDLNTAFATKKLWEKGIPVGRVAVIKDDEEAICDEVRRQVQEFDVVITSGGVGPTHDDITIYSVARALNQAVRENKEMVEKLLDLVGVESASQLTEAQMKMAMLPELSKLRVAPVAGDAAWPILQTENVFILPGVPEFFQGKMTVIADYFLDSRPMHVRKIVLSADEILVVEHLNQAVEAHPNVTFGSYPYYSNPAFKTVFTLEGENQEDVVAASEALEKSLPAEYLIKVVADDDLKDI
;
A
#
# COMPACT_ATOMS: atom_id res chain seq x y z
N MET A 1 -75.17 0.74 -4.46
CA MET A 1 -74.72 0.63 -3.05
C MET A 1 -73.23 0.40 -3.10
N MET A 2 -72.35 1.38 -3.27
CA MET A 2 -72.12 2.62 -2.48
C MET A 2 -71.81 2.36 -1.00
N ALA A 3 -70.50 2.36 -0.70
CA ALA A 3 -69.79 3.00 0.43
C ALA A 3 -68.31 2.63 0.22
N VAL A 4 -67.35 3.46 -0.23
CA VAL A 4 -66.98 4.87 0.00
C VAL A 4 -66.79 5.19 1.48
N VAL A 5 -65.52 5.12 1.93
CA VAL A 5 -64.86 6.23 2.66
C VAL A 5 -63.38 6.20 2.26
N ALA A 6 -62.88 7.36 1.84
CA ALA A 6 -61.53 7.67 1.40
C ALA A 6 -60.79 8.49 2.46
N ASP A 7 -59.46 8.47 2.35
CA ASP A 7 -58.43 9.45 2.74
C ASP A 7 -58.28 9.85 4.23
N GLY A 8 -57.11 9.83 4.88
CA GLY A 8 -55.73 9.77 4.40
C GLY A 8 -55.09 11.17 4.45
N GLU A 9 -54.39 11.49 5.54
CA GLU A 9 -53.21 12.39 5.57
C GLU A 9 -52.62 12.49 6.99
N ALA A 10 -51.37 12.03 7.17
CA ALA A 10 -50.43 12.53 8.17
C ALA A 10 -49.00 12.11 7.79
N ASN A 11 -48.19 13.11 7.46
CA ASN A 11 -46.76 13.06 7.12
C ASN A 11 -45.89 12.47 8.25
N ALA A 12 -45.01 11.54 7.89
CA ALA A 12 -43.76 11.31 8.60
C ALA A 12 -42.66 10.99 7.58
N SER A 13 -41.71 11.93 7.42
CA SER A 13 -40.58 11.86 6.51
C SER A 13 -39.58 10.80 6.95
N SER A 14 -39.44 9.73 6.17
CA SER A 14 -38.30 8.81 6.21
C SER A 14 -37.44 9.09 4.97
N THR A 15 -36.17 9.45 5.18
CA THR A 15 -35.19 9.58 4.09
C THR A 15 -34.50 8.23 3.91
N ALA A 16 -34.96 7.51 2.89
CA ALA A 16 -34.43 6.23 2.45
C ALA A 16 -33.02 6.37 1.84
N ALA A 17 -32.11 5.46 2.23
CA ALA A 17 -30.89 5.16 1.51
C ALA A 17 -31.21 4.20 0.33
N PRO A 18 -30.50 4.26 -0.81
CA PRO A 18 -30.90 3.52 -2.01
C PRO A 18 -30.57 2.04 -1.88
N ALA A 19 -31.61 1.22 -2.07
CA ALA A 19 -31.55 -0.23 -2.15
C ALA A 19 -31.01 -0.68 -3.51
N ALA A 20 -29.93 -1.47 -3.49
CA ALA A 20 -29.57 -2.42 -4.53
C ALA A 20 -28.62 -3.48 -3.95
N PHE A 21 -29.15 -4.37 -3.12
CA PHE A 21 -28.47 -5.61 -2.73
C PHE A 21 -29.41 -6.78 -3.07
N MET A 22 -28.95 -7.64 -3.97
CA MET A 22 -29.65 -8.86 -4.34
C MET A 22 -29.80 -9.77 -3.11
N THR A 23 -31.04 -10.12 -2.84
CA THR A 23 -31.53 -10.93 -1.72
C THR A 23 -31.02 -12.37 -1.81
N VAL A 24 -29.95 -12.73 -1.10
CA VAL A 24 -29.71 -14.11 -0.65
C VAL A 24 -30.62 -14.37 0.55
N THR A 25 -31.92 -14.47 0.30
CA THR A 25 -32.89 -14.75 1.37
C THR A 25 -34.11 -15.41 0.75
N ARG A 26 -33.97 -16.70 0.42
CA ARG A 26 -35.11 -17.64 0.32
C ARG A 26 -34.79 -19.13 0.06
N ALA A 27 -33.52 -19.56 0.08
CA ALA A 27 -33.20 -20.99 -0.05
C ALA A 27 -33.16 -21.76 1.29
N ALA A 28 -32.90 -21.08 2.41
CA ALA A 28 -32.71 -21.71 3.73
C ALA A 28 -34.00 -22.32 4.34
N ALA A 29 -35.19 -21.91 3.91
CA ALA A 29 -36.45 -22.35 4.53
C ALA A 29 -37.01 -23.67 3.97
N ALA A 30 -36.47 -24.20 2.86
CA ALA A 30 -37.05 -25.36 2.17
C ALA A 30 -36.30 -26.69 2.40
N VAL A 31 -35.22 -26.70 3.18
CA VAL A 31 -34.41 -27.90 3.46
C VAL A 31 -34.72 -28.51 4.84
N ASN A 32 -35.48 -27.81 5.70
CA ASN A 32 -35.58 -28.12 7.13
C ASN A 32 -36.49 -29.30 7.53
N ASP A 33 -37.32 -29.86 6.64
CA ASP A 33 -38.28 -30.90 7.05
C ASP A 33 -37.84 -32.35 6.77
N ALA A 34 -36.68 -32.58 6.11
CA ALA A 34 -36.27 -33.92 5.66
C ALA A 34 -35.05 -34.52 6.38
N GLN A 35 -34.35 -33.81 7.27
CA GLN A 35 -33.05 -34.23 7.82
C GLN A 35 -32.92 -34.29 9.35
N GLN A 36 -34.00 -34.22 10.12
CA GLN A 36 -33.95 -34.51 11.56
C GLN A 36 -33.90 -36.02 11.86
N GLN A 37 -33.00 -36.75 11.20
CA GLN A 37 -32.58 -38.07 11.67
C GLN A 37 -31.49 -37.84 12.73
N GLN A 38 -31.79 -38.18 13.97
CA GLN A 38 -30.84 -38.09 15.08
C GLN A 38 -29.52 -38.76 14.69
N LEU A 39 -28.44 -37.97 14.63
CA LEU A 39 -27.09 -38.41 14.27
C LEU A 39 -26.65 -39.52 15.23
N LYS A 40 -26.74 -40.79 14.82
CA LYS A 40 -26.27 -41.93 15.61
C LYS A 40 -24.76 -42.09 15.52
N LEU A 41 -24.02 -41.07 15.97
CA LEU A 41 -22.56 -41.11 16.03
C LEU A 41 -22.10 -41.76 17.32
N ARG A 42 -21.01 -42.53 17.25
CA ARG A 42 -20.27 -42.94 18.44
C ARG A 42 -19.67 -41.69 19.07
N ASN A 43 -19.93 -41.41 20.34
CA ASN A 43 -19.53 -40.15 20.97
C ASN A 43 -18.81 -40.38 22.31
N PRO A 44 -17.54 -40.82 22.28
CA PRO A 44 -16.80 -41.17 23.49
C PRO A 44 -16.46 -39.94 24.35
N ASP A 45 -16.26 -38.78 23.73
CA ASP A 45 -15.80 -37.55 24.40
C ASP A 45 -16.92 -36.55 24.72
N GLY A 46 -18.18 -36.99 24.60
CA GLY A 46 -19.37 -36.22 24.96
C GLY A 46 -19.51 -34.92 24.17
N VAL A 47 -19.16 -34.94 22.88
CA VAL A 47 -19.29 -33.80 21.97
C VAL A 47 -20.77 -33.45 21.78
N SER A 48 -21.10 -32.17 21.80
CA SER A 48 -22.47 -31.68 21.60
C SER A 48 -23.02 -32.09 20.23
N GLU A 49 -24.08 -32.90 20.21
CA GLU A 49 -24.80 -33.24 18.96
C GLU A 49 -25.29 -31.99 18.23
N ALA A 50 -25.72 -30.96 18.99
CA ALA A 50 -26.16 -29.69 18.42
C ALA A 50 -25.02 -28.94 17.72
N ALA A 51 -23.79 -28.99 18.28
CA ALA A 51 -22.64 -28.35 17.65
C ALA A 51 -22.20 -29.07 16.37
N ILE A 52 -22.28 -30.42 16.36
CA ILE A 52 -22.01 -31.22 15.16
C ILE A 52 -23.05 -30.91 14.08
N GLN A 53 -24.35 -30.86 14.44
CA GLN A 53 -25.41 -30.53 13.50
C GLN A 53 -25.23 -29.12 12.92
N ASP A 54 -24.94 -28.12 13.76
CA ASP A 54 -24.67 -26.74 13.30
C ASP A 54 -23.47 -26.68 12.33
N GLY A 55 -22.40 -27.42 12.61
CA GLY A 55 -21.26 -27.55 11.68
C GLY A 55 -21.63 -28.25 10.37
N LEU A 56 -22.49 -29.26 10.42
CA LEU A 56 -22.94 -29.99 9.23
C LEU A 56 -23.87 -29.12 8.37
N ASP A 57 -24.76 -28.36 8.99
CA ASP A 57 -25.63 -27.41 8.30
C ASP A 57 -24.79 -26.34 7.58
N LEU A 58 -23.77 -25.80 8.27
CA LEU A 58 -22.79 -24.89 7.66
C LEU A 58 -22.05 -25.54 6.49
N TYR A 59 -21.60 -26.79 6.62
CA TYR A 59 -20.97 -27.54 5.53
C TYR A 59 -21.89 -27.64 4.31
N HIS A 60 -23.16 -28.00 4.52
CA HIS A 60 -24.13 -28.10 3.43
C HIS A 60 -24.40 -26.75 2.77
N ASN A 61 -24.54 -25.68 3.56
CA ASN A 61 -24.71 -24.33 3.03
C ASN A 61 -23.50 -23.88 2.20
N ILE A 62 -22.28 -24.18 2.66
CA ILE A 62 -21.04 -23.90 1.93
C ILE A 62 -21.05 -24.62 0.57
N MET A 63 -21.37 -25.91 0.56
CA MET A 63 -21.39 -26.71 -0.66
C MET A 63 -22.53 -26.34 -1.61
N ALA A 64 -23.61 -25.76 -1.10
CA ALA A 64 -24.76 -25.26 -1.87
C ALA A 64 -24.59 -23.80 -2.34
N CYS A 65 -23.50 -23.12 -2.00
CA CYS A 65 -23.27 -21.73 -2.39
C CYS A 65 -23.18 -21.58 -3.93
N GLU A 66 -24.01 -20.69 -4.48
CA GLU A 66 -24.06 -20.39 -5.92
C GLU A 66 -23.42 -19.05 -6.30
N ASP A 67 -22.98 -18.25 -5.32
CA ASP A 67 -22.28 -16.99 -5.59
C ASP A 67 -21.03 -17.24 -6.46
N PRO A 68 -20.93 -16.67 -7.68
CA PRO A 68 -19.82 -16.94 -8.60
C PRO A 68 -18.43 -16.55 -8.06
N GLU A 69 -18.37 -15.54 -7.19
CA GLU A 69 -17.13 -15.05 -6.59
C GLU A 69 -16.70 -15.85 -5.36
N LEU A 70 -17.66 -16.43 -4.63
CA LEU A 70 -17.40 -17.15 -3.38
C LEU A 70 -17.38 -18.67 -3.54
N LYS A 71 -18.17 -19.23 -4.47
CA LYS A 71 -18.32 -20.68 -4.70
C LYS A 71 -16.98 -21.38 -4.92
N GLY A 72 -16.14 -20.86 -5.81
CA GLY A 72 -14.84 -21.47 -6.12
C GLY A 72 -13.92 -21.47 -4.89
N ALA A 73 -13.82 -20.33 -4.22
CA ALA A 73 -13.00 -20.14 -3.03
C ALA A 73 -13.44 -21.04 -1.85
N LEU A 74 -14.75 -21.20 -1.66
CA LEU A 74 -15.33 -22.09 -0.66
C LEU A 74 -15.09 -23.56 -0.94
N GLN A 75 -15.28 -23.99 -2.20
CA GLN A 75 -15.05 -25.38 -2.60
C GLN A 75 -13.58 -25.77 -2.42
N GLU A 76 -12.66 -24.88 -2.82
CA GLU A 76 -11.23 -25.08 -2.62
C GLU A 76 -10.87 -25.14 -1.13
N ALA A 77 -11.38 -24.20 -0.32
CA ALA A 77 -11.13 -24.18 1.13
C ALA A 77 -11.59 -25.48 1.82
N MET A 78 -12.79 -25.96 1.46
CA MET A 78 -13.32 -27.23 1.98
C MET A 78 -12.52 -28.43 1.50
N GLN A 79 -12.04 -28.41 0.25
CA GLN A 79 -11.16 -29.46 -0.26
C GLN A 79 -9.86 -29.53 0.54
N VAL A 80 -9.20 -28.39 0.77
CA VAL A 80 -7.96 -28.31 1.57
C VAL A 80 -8.17 -28.86 2.99
N LEU A 81 -9.28 -28.50 3.64
CA LEU A 81 -9.57 -29.00 4.99
C LEU A 81 -9.89 -30.50 5.01
N ASN A 82 -10.68 -30.98 4.05
CA ASN A 82 -10.98 -32.40 3.92
C ASN A 82 -9.71 -33.22 3.65
N ASP A 83 -8.79 -32.72 2.83
CA ASP A 83 -7.49 -33.36 2.58
C ASP A 83 -6.60 -33.33 3.82
N GLY A 84 -6.60 -32.23 4.58
CA GLY A 84 -5.96 -32.16 5.89
C GLY A 84 -6.50 -33.22 6.87
N LEU A 85 -7.82 -33.37 6.95
CA LEU A 85 -8.47 -34.36 7.82
C LEU A 85 -8.16 -35.80 7.38
N ARG A 86 -8.02 -36.06 6.07
CA ARG A 86 -7.59 -37.38 5.56
C ARG A 86 -6.15 -37.70 5.94
N LEU A 87 -5.26 -36.70 5.94
CA LEU A 87 -3.83 -36.90 6.21
C LEU A 87 -3.51 -36.99 7.71
N TYR A 88 -4.16 -36.17 8.53
CA TYR A 88 -3.82 -35.99 9.94
C TYR A 88 -4.91 -36.49 10.90
N GLY A 89 -6.15 -36.63 10.43
CA GLY A 89 -7.30 -36.90 11.30
C GLY A 89 -7.67 -35.69 12.18
N PRO A 90 -8.80 -35.79 12.90
CA PRO A 90 -9.34 -34.69 13.71
C PRO A 90 -8.50 -34.38 14.96
N ASP A 91 -7.67 -35.34 15.42
CA ASP A 91 -6.83 -35.16 16.60
C ASP A 91 -5.54 -34.38 16.34
N GLN A 92 -5.03 -34.41 15.10
CA GLN A 92 -3.73 -33.83 14.73
C GLN A 92 -3.86 -32.67 13.72
N LEU A 93 -5.05 -32.45 13.15
CA LEU A 93 -5.38 -31.23 12.42
C LEU A 93 -5.95 -30.19 13.37
N ILE A 94 -5.17 -29.15 13.68
CA ILE A 94 -5.47 -28.19 14.75
C ILE A 94 -5.58 -26.79 14.16
N GLY A 95 -6.67 -26.07 14.44
CA GLY A 95 -6.84 -24.70 13.96
C GLY A 95 -6.13 -23.65 14.82
N SER A 96 -5.49 -22.67 14.20
CA SER A 96 -4.99 -21.48 14.90
C SER A 96 -6.10 -20.45 15.01
N TYR A 97 -6.50 -20.08 16.23
CA TYR A 97 -7.65 -19.21 16.44
C TYR A 97 -7.29 -18.06 17.38
N ASN A 98 -7.24 -16.83 16.87
CA ASN A 98 -6.93 -15.62 17.64
C ASN A 98 -8.08 -14.59 17.68
N GLY A 99 -9.28 -14.97 17.24
CA GLY A 99 -10.47 -14.10 17.19
C GLY A 99 -10.45 -12.99 16.12
N GLY A 100 -9.35 -12.82 15.38
CA GLY A 100 -9.35 -11.98 14.17
C GLY A 100 -10.20 -12.59 13.05
N LYS A 101 -10.71 -11.76 12.13
CA LYS A 101 -11.65 -12.17 11.07
C LYS A 101 -11.19 -13.41 10.28
N ASP A 102 -9.91 -13.48 9.89
CA ASP A 102 -9.40 -14.59 9.08
C ASP A 102 -9.32 -15.89 9.91
N ALA A 103 -9.00 -15.76 11.21
CA ALA A 103 -9.03 -16.87 12.16
C ALA A 103 -10.45 -17.34 12.47
N VAL A 104 -11.42 -16.43 12.51
CA VAL A 104 -12.85 -16.76 12.63
C VAL A 104 -13.31 -17.52 11.39
N VAL A 105 -12.95 -17.06 10.19
CA VAL A 105 -13.26 -17.77 8.93
C VAL A 105 -12.72 -19.20 8.97
N ILE A 106 -11.42 -19.40 9.27
CA ILE A 106 -10.87 -20.75 9.28
C ILE A 106 -11.42 -21.62 10.40
N MET A 107 -11.81 -21.04 11.54
CA MET A 107 -12.49 -21.78 12.61
C MET A 107 -13.84 -22.33 12.11
N HIS A 108 -14.64 -21.50 11.45
CA HIS A 108 -15.94 -21.90 10.89
C HIS A 108 -15.81 -22.93 9.77
N LEU A 109 -14.86 -22.75 8.85
CA LEU A 109 -14.59 -23.73 7.81
C LEU A 109 -14.10 -25.06 8.40
N HIS A 110 -13.20 -25.01 9.39
CA HIS A 110 -12.63 -26.20 10.02
C HIS A 110 -13.70 -27.00 10.78
N ARG A 111 -14.56 -26.35 11.57
CA ARG A 111 -15.64 -27.05 12.28
C ARG A 111 -16.66 -27.66 11.32
N ALA A 112 -16.94 -27.01 10.19
CA ALA A 112 -17.80 -27.58 9.15
C ALA A 112 -17.18 -28.83 8.52
N ALA A 113 -15.88 -28.79 8.21
CA ALA A 113 -15.15 -29.94 7.69
C ALA A 113 -15.11 -31.11 8.69
N VAL A 114 -14.86 -30.82 9.98
CA VAL A 114 -14.86 -31.82 11.05
C VAL A 114 -16.24 -32.44 11.24
N ALA A 115 -17.32 -31.65 11.21
CA ALA A 115 -18.68 -32.17 11.34
C ALA A 115 -19.02 -33.15 10.19
N ASN A 116 -18.70 -32.79 8.95
CA ASN A 116 -18.85 -33.70 7.81
C ASN A 116 -17.97 -34.96 7.96
N TYR A 117 -16.74 -34.82 8.45
CA TYR A 117 -15.86 -35.96 8.75
C TYR A 117 -16.46 -36.89 9.83
N CYS A 118 -17.10 -36.34 10.86
CA CYS A 118 -17.78 -37.14 11.89
C CYS A 118 -18.85 -38.05 11.29
N VAL A 119 -19.68 -37.50 10.39
CA VAL A 119 -20.71 -38.27 9.66
C VAL A 119 -20.09 -39.37 8.82
N GLN A 120 -18.99 -39.07 8.11
CA GLN A 120 -18.30 -40.05 7.27
C GLN A 120 -17.67 -41.19 8.07
N GLN A 121 -17.16 -40.92 9.27
CA GLN A 121 -16.55 -41.94 10.14
C GLN A 121 -17.53 -42.63 11.09
N GLY A 122 -18.74 -42.07 11.28
CA GLY A 122 -19.70 -42.56 12.27
C GLY A 122 -19.26 -42.31 13.73
N GLU A 123 -18.33 -41.40 13.96
CA GLU A 123 -17.76 -41.07 15.27
C GLU A 123 -17.68 -39.54 15.43
N ALA A 124 -18.03 -39.04 16.61
CA ALA A 124 -18.07 -37.63 16.94
C ALA A 124 -16.69 -37.17 17.43
N PHE A 125 -16.19 -36.08 16.83
CA PHE A 125 -14.92 -35.47 17.17
C PHE A 125 -15.09 -33.98 17.45
N ARG A 126 -14.41 -33.51 18.50
CA ARG A 126 -14.37 -32.08 18.82
C ARG A 126 -13.37 -31.37 17.91
N THR A 127 -13.73 -30.20 17.37
CA THR A 127 -12.78 -29.38 16.60
C THR A 127 -11.72 -28.81 17.54
N LYS A 128 -10.45 -29.10 17.26
CA LYS A 128 -9.31 -28.69 18.10
C LYS A 128 -8.68 -27.41 17.59
N LEU A 129 -8.41 -26.49 18.52
CA LEU A 129 -7.86 -25.18 18.28
C LEU A 129 -6.71 -24.85 19.25
N VAL A 130 -5.81 -23.98 18.83
CA VAL A 130 -4.78 -23.36 19.68
C VAL A 130 -4.96 -21.84 19.71
N TYR A 131 -4.78 -21.28 20.90
CA TYR A 131 -4.75 -19.84 21.14
C TYR A 131 -3.50 -19.47 21.94
N PHE A 132 -2.83 -18.41 21.50
CA PHE A 132 -1.64 -17.88 22.15
C PHE A 132 -2.03 -16.56 22.81
N GLU A 133 -2.01 -16.54 24.13
CA GLU A 133 -2.49 -15.42 24.94
C GLU A 133 -1.53 -14.24 24.86
N ASN A 134 -2.12 -13.04 24.86
CA ASN A 134 -1.41 -11.78 24.92
C ASN A 134 -2.06 -10.89 25.97
N ASP A 135 -1.29 -10.39 26.94
CA ASP A 135 -1.78 -9.54 28.03
C ASP A 135 -2.38 -8.20 27.54
N ARG A 136 -2.19 -7.87 26.26
CA ARG A 136 -2.66 -6.66 25.60
C ARG A 136 -3.72 -6.93 24.54
N GLU A 137 -4.47 -8.03 24.66
CA GLU A 137 -5.58 -8.36 23.76
C GLU A 137 -6.82 -7.49 24.02
N PHE A 138 -7.63 -7.26 22.98
CA PHE A 138 -8.92 -6.59 23.12
C PHE A 138 -9.92 -7.45 23.91
N PRO A 139 -10.65 -6.89 24.89
CA PRO A 139 -11.69 -7.62 25.62
C PRO A 139 -12.78 -8.21 24.71
N GLU A 140 -13.11 -7.54 23.61
CA GLU A 140 -14.09 -7.98 22.61
C GLU A 140 -13.61 -9.23 21.86
N VAL A 141 -12.29 -9.34 21.63
CA VAL A 141 -11.67 -10.52 21.02
C VAL A 141 -11.72 -11.70 21.98
N GLU A 142 -11.35 -11.50 23.25
CA GLU A 142 -11.47 -12.55 24.28
C GLU A 142 -12.91 -12.99 24.51
N ALA A 143 -13.86 -12.04 24.51
CA ALA A 143 -15.29 -12.35 24.62
C ALA A 143 -15.77 -13.21 23.44
N LEU A 144 -15.37 -12.86 22.21
CA LEU A 144 -15.69 -13.66 21.01
C LEU A 144 -15.07 -15.06 21.08
N VAL A 145 -13.81 -15.17 21.51
CA VAL A 145 -13.12 -16.46 21.62
C VAL A 145 -13.84 -17.35 22.65
N ALA A 146 -14.17 -16.79 23.82
CA ALA A 146 -14.91 -17.51 24.85
C ALA A 146 -16.31 -17.94 24.41
N ASP A 147 -17.05 -17.05 23.72
CA ASP A 147 -18.37 -17.38 23.16
C ASP A 147 -18.26 -18.48 22.11
N SER A 148 -17.32 -18.37 21.17
CA SER A 148 -17.12 -19.35 20.09
C SER A 148 -16.82 -20.74 20.63
N VAL A 149 -15.93 -20.84 21.63
CA VAL A 149 -15.59 -22.11 22.29
C VAL A 149 -16.81 -22.76 22.92
N LYS A 150 -17.63 -21.99 23.64
CA LYS A 150 -18.83 -22.50 24.31
C LYS A 150 -19.93 -22.84 23.31
N ARG A 151 -20.19 -21.95 22.35
CA ARG A 151 -21.30 -22.02 21.39
C ARG A 151 -21.16 -23.19 20.44
N PHE A 152 -19.94 -23.44 19.98
CA PHE A 152 -19.65 -24.48 18.99
C PHE A 152 -18.97 -25.72 19.58
N ASP A 153 -18.94 -25.85 20.92
CA ASP A 153 -18.28 -26.94 21.66
C ASP A 153 -16.86 -27.24 21.11
N LEU A 154 -15.99 -26.23 21.13
CA LEU A 154 -14.63 -26.33 20.58
C LEU A 154 -13.62 -26.71 21.67
N GLU A 155 -12.58 -27.48 21.31
CA GLU A 155 -11.46 -27.73 22.21
C GLU A 155 -10.38 -26.67 22.00
N LEU A 156 -10.19 -25.75 22.95
CA LEU A 156 -9.20 -24.69 22.85
C LEU A 156 -8.03 -24.91 23.81
N SER A 157 -6.84 -25.21 23.28
CA SER A 157 -5.60 -25.20 24.06
C SER A 157 -5.01 -23.79 24.11
N ARG A 158 -4.85 -23.25 25.33
CA ARG A 158 -4.34 -21.89 25.57
C ARG A 158 -2.88 -21.90 26.02
N TYR A 159 -2.06 -21.02 25.47
CA TYR A 159 -0.62 -20.91 25.79
C TYR A 159 -0.23 -19.46 26.11
N LYS A 160 0.47 -19.24 27.23
CA LYS A 160 1.04 -17.94 27.64
C LYS A 160 2.49 -17.74 27.16
N THR A 161 2.87 -18.44 26.11
CA THR A 161 4.23 -18.46 25.56
C THR A 161 4.23 -17.91 24.15
N GLY A 162 5.42 -17.59 23.63
CA GLY A 162 5.58 -17.23 22.22
C GLY A 162 5.09 -18.35 21.30
N PHE A 163 4.69 -17.99 20.08
CA PHE A 163 4.09 -18.89 19.10
C PHE A 163 4.86 -20.20 18.91
N VAL A 164 6.18 -20.12 18.72
CA VAL A 164 7.04 -21.31 18.51
C VAL A 164 7.06 -22.23 19.72
N GLU A 165 7.26 -21.67 20.91
CA GLU A 165 7.33 -22.43 22.16
C GLU A 165 5.98 -23.08 22.49
N GLY A 166 4.86 -22.40 22.27
CA GLY A 166 3.55 -23.01 22.48
C GLY A 166 3.22 -24.10 21.45
N LEU A 167 3.67 -23.97 20.18
CA LEU A 167 3.58 -25.06 19.20
C LEU A 167 4.37 -26.29 19.65
N LYS A 168 5.62 -26.10 20.11
CA LYS A 168 6.44 -27.21 20.66
C LYS A 168 5.73 -27.88 21.83
N GLN A 169 5.15 -27.09 22.73
CA GLN A 169 4.40 -27.59 23.87
C GLN A 169 3.18 -28.41 23.43
N ARG A 170 2.36 -27.88 22.51
CA ARG A 170 1.18 -28.58 21.99
C ARG A 170 1.54 -29.93 21.35
N MET A 171 2.60 -29.96 20.56
CA MET A 171 3.06 -31.16 19.89
C MET A 171 3.62 -32.19 20.89
N ALA A 172 4.32 -31.73 21.94
CA ALA A 172 4.79 -32.59 23.00
C ALA A 172 3.64 -33.23 23.80
N GLU A 173 2.58 -32.46 24.10
CA GLU A 173 1.39 -32.95 24.81
C GLU A 173 0.63 -34.06 24.05
N GLY A 174 0.58 -33.98 22.71
CA GLY A 174 -0.08 -35.01 21.89
C GLY A 174 0.82 -36.17 21.45
N GLY A 175 2.12 -36.12 21.80
CA GLY A 175 3.15 -37.11 21.45
C GLY A 175 4.07 -36.63 20.32
N SER A 176 5.37 -36.54 20.60
CA SER A 176 6.39 -35.97 19.68
C SER A 176 6.64 -36.77 18.41
N GLU A 177 6.19 -38.02 18.34
CA GLU A 177 6.32 -38.87 17.14
C GLU A 177 5.19 -38.65 16.11
N LYS A 178 4.17 -37.85 16.47
CA LYS A 178 3.03 -37.58 15.61
C LYS A 178 3.32 -36.41 14.66
N SER A 179 2.88 -36.55 13.41
CA SER A 179 2.85 -35.45 12.44
C SER A 179 1.61 -34.58 12.68
N TYR A 180 1.79 -33.25 12.67
CA TYR A 180 0.68 -32.30 12.88
C TYR A 180 0.43 -31.44 11.65
N GLY A 181 -0.84 -31.14 11.42
CA GLY A 181 -1.27 -30.10 10.50
C GLY A 181 -1.89 -28.95 11.27
N PHE A 182 -1.43 -27.72 11.04
CA PHE A 182 -2.02 -26.53 11.65
C PHE A 182 -2.79 -25.74 10.59
N VAL A 183 -4.10 -25.56 10.82
CA VAL A 183 -4.96 -24.74 9.96
C VAL A 183 -4.71 -23.27 10.27
N LEU A 184 -4.28 -22.48 9.28
CA LEU A 184 -3.93 -21.07 9.45
C LEU A 184 -4.78 -20.19 8.54
N GLY A 185 -5.15 -19.01 9.05
CA GLY A 185 -5.90 -17.98 8.33
C GLY A 185 -5.03 -17.05 7.48
N THR A 186 -3.86 -17.50 7.01
CA THR A 186 -2.93 -16.69 6.21
C THR A 186 -3.45 -16.54 4.77
N ARG A 187 -3.41 -15.33 4.20
CA ARG A 187 -3.76 -14.99 2.80
C ARG A 187 -2.57 -14.47 2.01
N LYS A 188 -2.59 -14.52 0.66
CA LYS A 188 -1.51 -14.08 -0.27
C LYS A 188 -1.09 -12.59 -0.20
N GLY A 189 -1.75 -11.80 0.64
CA GLY A 189 -1.38 -10.41 0.96
C GLY A 189 -0.89 -10.21 2.41
N ASP A 190 -0.89 -11.25 3.24
CA ASP A 190 -0.45 -11.11 4.63
C ASP A 190 1.08 -11.09 4.74
N PRO A 191 1.65 -10.31 5.68
CA PRO A 191 3.10 -10.20 5.85
C PRO A 191 3.83 -11.54 6.03
N ASN A 192 3.15 -12.54 6.61
CA ASN A 192 3.73 -13.84 6.93
C ASN A 192 3.51 -14.91 5.85
N CYS A 193 2.80 -14.59 4.74
CA CYS A 193 2.50 -15.56 3.69
C CYS A 193 3.77 -16.04 2.99
N GLY A 194 4.63 -15.12 2.54
CA GLY A 194 5.80 -15.48 1.74
C GLY A 194 5.41 -16.32 0.52
N VAL A 195 6.01 -17.52 0.40
CA VAL A 195 5.76 -18.49 -0.68
C VAL A 195 4.78 -19.61 -0.31
N GLN A 196 4.00 -19.44 0.76
CA GLN A 196 3.05 -20.45 1.21
C GLN A 196 1.95 -20.72 0.16
N THR A 197 1.58 -22.00 0.08
CA THR A 197 0.45 -22.52 -0.69
C THR A 197 -0.55 -23.17 0.28
N SER A 198 -1.57 -23.87 -0.24
CA SER A 198 -2.58 -24.55 0.57
C SER A 198 -2.00 -25.57 1.56
N PHE A 199 -0.87 -26.18 1.22
CA PHE A 199 -0.08 -27.04 2.11
C PHE A 199 1.39 -26.64 2.03
N THR A 200 1.97 -26.20 3.14
CA THR A 200 3.38 -25.79 3.17
C THR A 200 4.05 -26.25 4.45
N PRO A 201 5.19 -26.96 4.40
CA PRO A 201 5.96 -27.31 5.59
C PRO A 201 6.31 -26.07 6.43
N SER A 202 6.40 -26.25 7.74
CA SER A 202 6.96 -25.23 8.65
C SER A 202 8.37 -24.81 8.24
N SER A 203 8.77 -23.62 8.63
CA SER A 203 10.14 -23.13 8.37
C SER A 203 11.16 -23.87 9.25
N ASP A 204 12.42 -23.95 8.82
CA ASP A 204 13.47 -24.73 9.49
C ASP A 204 13.73 -24.35 10.96
N TRP A 205 13.45 -23.10 11.35
CA TRP A 205 13.61 -22.59 12.71
C TRP A 205 12.41 -22.93 13.64
N MET A 206 11.33 -23.50 13.09
CA MET A 206 10.14 -23.93 13.81
C MET A 206 10.14 -25.46 14.02
N PRO A 207 9.39 -26.01 14.99
CA PRO A 207 9.15 -27.46 15.02
C PRO A 207 8.51 -27.93 13.71
N PRO A 208 8.75 -29.18 13.27
CA PRO A 208 8.24 -29.69 12.00
C PRO A 208 6.73 -29.93 12.06
N PHE A 209 5.96 -29.18 11.27
CA PHE A 209 4.53 -29.40 11.06
C PHE A 209 4.12 -28.94 9.64
N MET A 210 2.91 -29.29 9.22
CA MET A 210 2.35 -28.81 7.96
C MET A 210 1.43 -27.60 8.20
N ARG A 211 1.68 -26.49 7.51
CA ARG A 211 0.73 -25.38 7.41
C ARG A 211 -0.37 -25.78 6.44
N VAL A 212 -1.62 -25.72 6.89
CA VAL A 212 -2.82 -25.99 6.09
C VAL A 212 -3.54 -24.66 5.93
N ASN A 213 -3.49 -24.07 4.74
CA ASN A 213 -3.94 -22.70 4.48
C ASN A 213 -5.17 -22.71 3.56
N PRO A 214 -6.39 -22.99 4.07
CA PRO A 214 -7.58 -23.14 3.24
C PRO A 214 -8.06 -21.84 2.60
N VAL A 215 -7.61 -20.69 3.11
CA VAL A 215 -8.01 -19.36 2.63
C VAL A 215 -6.86 -18.59 1.98
N ILE A 216 -5.77 -19.27 1.59
CA ILE A 216 -4.54 -18.63 1.10
C ILE A 216 -4.80 -17.70 -0.09
N ASP A 217 -5.72 -18.08 -0.97
CA ASP A 217 -6.10 -17.34 -2.18
C ASP A 217 -7.32 -16.42 -1.99
N TRP A 218 -7.85 -16.33 -0.77
CA TRP A 218 -8.99 -15.47 -0.51
C TRP A 218 -8.60 -13.99 -0.50
N ASN A 219 -9.44 -13.16 -1.09
CA ASN A 219 -9.34 -11.71 -1.00
C ASN A 219 -10.18 -11.16 0.18
N TYR A 220 -10.00 -9.88 0.49
CA TYR A 220 -10.68 -9.22 1.62
C TYR A 220 -12.20 -9.26 1.50
N ARG A 221 -12.74 -9.11 0.27
CA ARG A 221 -14.19 -9.18 0.03
C ARG A 221 -14.73 -10.58 0.31
N GLN A 222 -14.03 -11.64 -0.10
CA GLN A 222 -14.45 -13.03 0.14
C GLN A 222 -14.51 -13.36 1.64
N VAL A 223 -13.58 -12.84 2.44
CA VAL A 223 -13.61 -12.97 3.91
C VAL A 223 -14.90 -12.37 4.47
N TRP A 224 -15.24 -11.15 4.08
CA TRP A 224 -16.45 -10.48 4.57
C TRP A 224 -17.74 -11.06 4.00
N ALA A 225 -17.76 -11.44 2.73
CA ALA A 225 -18.89 -12.12 2.11
C ALA A 225 -19.21 -13.42 2.85
N PHE A 226 -18.19 -14.26 3.12
CA PHE A 226 -18.41 -15.47 3.89
C PHE A 226 -18.94 -15.20 5.31
N LEU A 227 -18.33 -14.26 6.05
CA LEU A 227 -18.79 -13.95 7.41
C LEU A 227 -20.22 -13.40 7.44
N ARG A 228 -20.57 -12.50 6.50
CA ARG A 228 -21.85 -11.79 6.53
C ARG A 228 -22.97 -12.54 5.84
N ASP A 229 -22.71 -13.14 4.68
CA ASP A 229 -23.74 -13.83 3.90
C ASP A 229 -24.15 -15.17 4.57
N PHE A 230 -23.27 -15.74 5.40
CA PHE A 230 -23.56 -16.91 6.24
C PHE A 230 -23.95 -16.54 7.68
N GLU A 231 -24.11 -15.24 7.99
CA GLU A 231 -24.53 -14.74 9.31
C GLU A 231 -23.67 -15.26 10.48
N LEU A 232 -22.36 -15.37 10.26
CA LEU A 232 -21.41 -15.91 11.24
C LEU A 232 -20.96 -14.83 12.24
N PRO A 233 -20.81 -15.16 13.53
CA PRO A 233 -20.35 -14.20 14.53
C PRO A 233 -18.90 -13.79 14.28
N TYR A 234 -18.63 -12.49 14.36
CA TYR A 234 -17.28 -11.91 14.32
C TYR A 234 -17.14 -10.82 15.39
N CYS A 235 -15.91 -10.34 15.60
CA CYS A 235 -15.63 -9.35 16.65
C CYS A 235 -16.32 -8.01 16.36
N SER A 236 -17.05 -7.46 17.33
CA SER A 236 -17.82 -6.21 17.16
C SER A 236 -16.96 -5.01 16.79
N LEU A 237 -15.67 -5.00 17.13
CA LEU A 237 -14.73 -3.95 16.73
C LEU A 237 -14.71 -3.74 15.21
N TYR A 238 -14.99 -4.77 14.42
CA TYR A 238 -15.08 -4.62 12.97
C TYR A 238 -16.25 -3.72 12.55
N ASP A 239 -17.35 -3.66 13.30
CA ASP A 239 -18.46 -2.73 13.05
C ASP A 239 -18.10 -1.29 13.43
N GLU A 240 -17.13 -1.13 14.34
CA GLU A 240 -16.58 0.14 14.80
C GLU A 240 -15.42 0.65 13.91
N GLY A 241 -15.23 0.02 12.75
CA GLY A 241 -14.28 0.46 11.72
C GLY A 241 -12.86 -0.07 11.88
N TYR A 242 -12.59 -0.98 12.81
CA TYR A 242 -11.33 -1.71 12.83
C TYR A 242 -11.27 -2.67 11.65
N THR A 243 -10.17 -2.73 10.89
CA THR A 243 -10.05 -3.64 9.72
C THR A 243 -9.00 -4.74 9.91
N SER A 244 -8.13 -4.58 10.91
CA SER A 244 -7.09 -5.55 11.29
C SER A 244 -6.88 -5.49 12.80
N LEU A 245 -7.03 -6.62 13.50
CA LEU A 245 -6.96 -6.70 14.97
C LEU A 245 -5.67 -7.35 15.47
N GLY A 246 -5.00 -6.72 16.43
CA GLY A 246 -3.84 -7.24 17.14
C GLY A 246 -3.91 -6.66 18.53
N ASN A 247 -2.86 -6.03 19.07
CA ASN A 247 -2.91 -5.60 20.46
C ASN A 247 -3.49 -4.19 20.65
N LEU A 248 -3.89 -3.91 21.88
CA LEU A 248 -4.42 -2.63 22.36
C LEU A 248 -3.45 -1.45 22.15
N ASP A 249 -2.15 -1.71 22.09
CA ASP A 249 -1.13 -0.68 21.95
C ASP A 249 -0.97 -0.19 20.50
N ASN A 250 -1.31 -1.02 19.51
CA ASN A 250 -0.96 -0.77 18.11
C ASN A 250 -2.12 -0.87 17.11
N THR A 251 -3.35 -0.88 17.60
CA THR A 251 -4.55 -1.10 16.78
C THR A 251 -5.58 -0.01 17.01
N PHE A 252 -5.99 0.65 15.94
CA PHE A 252 -6.99 1.74 15.90
C PHE A 252 -8.01 1.50 14.79
N PRO A 253 -9.19 2.17 14.84
CA PRO A 253 -10.12 2.17 13.72
C PRO A 253 -9.43 2.64 12.43
N ASN A 254 -9.83 2.05 11.31
CA ASN A 254 -9.24 2.38 10.02
C ASN A 254 -9.62 3.83 9.64
N PRO A 255 -8.63 4.72 9.43
CA PRO A 255 -8.91 6.13 9.14
C PRO A 255 -9.71 6.35 7.85
N TYR A 256 -9.65 5.41 6.89
CA TYR A 256 -10.38 5.47 5.64
C TYR A 256 -11.87 5.11 5.78
N LEU A 257 -12.27 4.61 6.95
CA LEU A 257 -13.68 4.34 7.27
C LEU A 257 -14.33 5.46 8.08
N ARG A 258 -13.60 6.52 8.43
CA ARG A 258 -14.15 7.63 9.21
C ARG A 258 -15.30 8.30 8.47
N LYS A 259 -16.46 8.41 9.12
CA LYS A 259 -17.61 9.15 8.58
C LYS A 259 -17.31 10.64 8.58
N ARG A 260 -17.61 11.32 7.48
CA ARG A 260 -17.59 12.79 7.45
C ARG A 260 -18.73 13.29 8.32
N ALA A 261 -18.45 14.18 9.27
CA ALA A 261 -19.48 14.92 9.96
C ALA A 261 -20.32 15.65 8.90
N SER A 262 -21.61 15.37 8.84
CA SER A 262 -22.55 16.14 8.03
C SER A 262 -22.54 17.57 8.59
N SER A 263 -21.97 18.50 7.84
CA SER A 263 -22.15 19.93 8.12
C SER A 263 -23.65 20.21 8.03
N ALA A 264 -24.30 20.35 9.19
CA ALA A 264 -25.66 20.82 9.30
C ALA A 264 -25.80 22.15 8.55
N ALA A 265 -26.96 22.32 7.93
CA ALA A 265 -27.32 23.42 7.06
C ALA A 265 -26.83 24.79 7.54
N VAL A 266 -26.19 25.53 6.63
CA VAL A 266 -25.96 26.97 6.77
C VAL A 266 -27.33 27.65 6.80
N SER A 267 -27.86 27.94 7.99
CA SER A 267 -28.84 28.99 8.16
C SER A 267 -28.09 30.29 8.46
N ASP A 268 -28.20 31.20 7.51
CA ASP A 268 -27.86 32.61 7.60
C ASP A 268 -28.43 33.24 8.88
N ASN A 269 -27.56 33.77 9.74
CA ASN A 269 -27.81 34.98 10.52
C ASN A 269 -26.53 35.43 11.23
N GLY A 270 -26.12 36.66 10.94
CA GLY A 270 -24.93 37.29 11.48
C GLY A 270 -25.01 37.61 12.98
N GLY A 271 -23.83 37.76 13.58
CA GLY A 271 -23.64 38.25 14.93
C GLY A 271 -22.25 37.91 15.44
N ALA A 272 -21.37 38.89 15.45
CA ALA A 272 -20.04 38.79 16.05
C ALA A 272 -20.15 38.70 17.58
N GLU A 273 -19.43 37.77 18.20
CA GLU A 273 -18.63 37.98 19.42
C GLU A 273 -17.87 36.69 19.79
N GLY A 274 -16.63 36.85 20.28
CA GLY A 274 -15.68 35.77 20.48
C GLY A 274 -16.03 34.83 21.64
N VAL A 275 -15.89 33.54 21.39
CA VAL A 275 -15.81 32.49 22.42
C VAL A 275 -14.77 31.47 21.93
N GLU A 276 -13.71 31.28 22.71
CA GLU A 276 -12.76 30.17 22.52
C GLU A 276 -13.49 28.83 22.69
N PRO A 277 -13.27 27.79 21.86
CA PRO A 277 -13.81 26.48 22.17
C PRO A 277 -12.84 25.72 23.07
N ALA A 278 -13.25 25.59 24.34
CA ALA A 278 -12.80 24.54 25.24
C ALA A 278 -13.12 23.16 24.62
N GLY A 279 -12.18 22.22 24.77
CA GLY A 279 -12.33 20.86 24.26
C GLY A 279 -13.38 20.05 25.02
N GLU A 280 -14.10 19.20 24.29
CA GLU A 280 -14.65 17.91 24.73
C GLU A 280 -15.29 17.17 23.53
N GLY A 281 -14.81 15.93 23.32
CA GLY A 281 -15.41 14.81 22.56
C GLY A 281 -16.33 15.06 21.37
N ILE A 282 -15.77 15.12 20.16
CA ILE A 282 -16.50 14.65 18.97
C ILE A 282 -16.27 13.15 18.91
N GLU A 283 -17.28 12.32 19.22
CA GLU A 283 -17.21 10.88 18.94
C GLU A 283 -16.95 10.68 17.44
N GLU A 284 -15.75 10.22 17.11
CA GLU A 284 -15.40 9.92 15.72
C GLU A 284 -16.17 8.67 15.30
N GLU A 285 -17.23 8.84 14.50
CA GLU A 285 -17.95 7.69 13.95
C GLU A 285 -17.21 7.08 12.75
N TYR A 286 -17.15 5.75 12.70
CA TYR A 286 -16.57 5.00 11.59
C TYR A 286 -17.62 4.13 10.90
N LEU A 287 -17.40 3.84 9.62
CA LEU A 287 -18.10 2.82 8.86
C LEU A 287 -17.54 1.44 9.24
N PRO A 288 -18.35 0.37 9.13
CA PRO A 288 -17.88 -0.99 9.38
C PRO A 288 -16.74 -1.43 8.44
N ALA A 289 -15.93 -2.38 8.88
CA ALA A 289 -14.75 -2.90 8.22
C ALA A 289 -15.00 -3.41 6.79
N TYR A 290 -16.16 -4.01 6.56
CA TYR A 290 -16.59 -4.54 5.27
C TYR A 290 -16.96 -3.43 4.26
N MET A 291 -16.99 -2.16 4.67
CA MET A 291 -17.18 -1.01 3.77
C MET A 291 -15.86 -0.42 3.25
N LEU A 292 -14.71 -1.02 3.59
CA LEU A 292 -13.41 -0.53 3.11
C LEU A 292 -13.31 -0.71 1.59
N SER A 293 -13.20 0.41 0.87
CA SER A 293 -13.21 0.41 -0.60
C SER A 293 -11.88 -0.04 -1.22
N ASP A 294 -10.76 0.23 -0.54
CA ASP A 294 -9.42 -0.18 -0.96
C ASP A 294 -8.83 -1.13 0.09
N TRP A 295 -8.81 -2.41 -0.26
CA TRP A 295 -8.49 -3.48 0.69
C TRP A 295 -6.98 -3.54 0.98
N SER A 296 -6.14 -2.92 0.16
CA SER A 296 -4.71 -2.78 0.45
C SER A 296 -4.46 -1.97 1.73
N LEU A 297 -5.44 -1.16 2.13
CA LEU A 297 -5.43 -0.34 3.34
C LEU A 297 -5.98 -1.07 4.57
N GLU A 298 -6.17 -2.40 4.51
CA GLU A 298 -6.65 -3.22 5.63
C GLU A 298 -5.88 -2.98 6.93
N ARG A 299 -4.58 -2.69 6.83
CA ARG A 299 -3.70 -2.48 7.99
C ARG A 299 -3.43 -0.99 8.29
N ALA A 300 -4.16 -0.07 7.68
CA ALA A 300 -3.97 1.38 7.89
C ALA A 300 -4.24 1.85 9.33
N GLY A 301 -5.03 1.09 10.10
CA GLY A 301 -5.23 1.30 11.53
C GLY A 301 -4.16 0.69 12.44
N ARG A 302 -3.00 0.26 11.90
CA ARG A 302 -1.90 -0.34 12.68
C ARG A 302 -0.74 0.63 12.89
N GLY A 303 -0.13 0.60 14.07
CA GLY A 303 1.07 1.39 14.38
C GLY A 303 0.89 2.28 15.59
N GLU A 304 1.47 3.48 15.60
CA GLU A 304 1.34 4.43 16.71
C GLU A 304 0.03 5.24 16.61
N ARG A 305 -0.58 5.56 17.76
CA ARG A 305 -1.83 6.34 17.84
C ARG A 305 -1.56 7.74 17.29
N LYS A 306 -2.01 7.99 16.06
CA LYS A 306 -1.97 9.34 15.47
C LYS A 306 -3.01 10.25 16.15
N THR A 307 -2.71 10.77 17.34
CA THR A 307 -3.55 11.78 18.01
C THR A 307 -3.47 13.10 17.24
N ASP A 308 -4.64 13.64 16.86
CA ASP A 308 -4.91 15.00 16.36
C ASP A 308 -4.08 15.56 15.21
N SER A 309 -3.17 14.79 14.59
CA SER A 309 -2.51 15.18 13.34
C SER A 309 -3.36 14.82 12.12
N LEU A 310 -4.33 13.90 12.23
CA LEU A 310 -5.02 13.36 11.06
C LEU A 310 -6.05 14.31 10.44
N ALA A 311 -6.66 15.22 11.20
CA ALA A 311 -7.53 16.26 10.63
C ALA A 311 -6.72 17.35 9.89
N CYS A 312 -5.45 17.54 10.26
CA CYS A 312 -4.50 18.39 9.54
C CYS A 312 -3.90 17.64 8.34
N GLU A 313 -3.56 16.36 8.49
CA GLU A 313 -3.06 15.48 7.42
C GLU A 313 -4.14 15.17 6.38
N LEU A 314 -5.44 15.12 6.73
CA LEU A 314 -6.54 14.92 5.76
C LEU A 314 -6.90 16.21 5.02
N ARG A 315 -6.71 17.39 5.63
CA ARG A 315 -6.66 18.64 4.85
C ARG A 315 -5.45 18.58 3.90
N ASP A 316 -4.29 18.12 4.35
CA ASP A 316 -3.10 18.01 3.50
C ASP A 316 -3.15 16.87 2.46
N LEU A 317 -3.89 15.77 2.69
CA LEU A 317 -3.94 14.61 1.80
C LEU A 317 -5.04 14.74 0.74
N ASP A 318 -6.15 15.42 0.99
CA ASP A 318 -7.06 15.82 -0.09
C ASP A 318 -6.45 16.97 -0.92
N THR A 319 -5.57 17.78 -0.33
CA THR A 319 -4.75 18.74 -1.11
C THR A 319 -3.57 18.06 -1.83
N LYS A 320 -3.02 16.95 -1.32
CA LYS A 320 -1.95 16.17 -1.97
C LYS A 320 -2.46 15.14 -2.98
N ARG A 321 -3.67 14.58 -2.83
CA ARG A 321 -4.31 13.74 -3.88
C ARG A 321 -4.78 14.57 -5.07
N ARG A 322 -4.92 15.89 -4.91
CA ARG A 322 -5.05 16.86 -6.02
C ARG A 322 -3.70 17.28 -6.63
N LYS A 323 -2.55 16.81 -6.12
CA LYS A 323 -1.19 17.21 -6.54
C LYS A 323 -0.44 16.18 -7.39
N VAL A 324 -1.08 15.32 -8.17
CA VAL A 324 -0.35 14.67 -9.31
C VAL A 324 -0.24 15.65 -10.49
N ARG A 325 0.07 16.91 -10.20
CA ARG A 325 0.36 17.91 -11.22
C ARG A 325 1.50 18.86 -10.85
N GLN A 326 1.80 19.16 -9.57
CA GLN A 326 2.84 20.16 -9.23
C GLN A 326 3.89 19.63 -8.25
N ALA A 327 4.93 18.95 -8.76
CA ALA A 327 6.16 18.71 -8.03
C ALA A 327 6.90 20.04 -7.81
N ARG A 328 7.45 20.29 -6.62
CA ARG A 328 8.18 21.53 -6.28
C ARG A 328 9.63 21.28 -5.91
N SER A 329 10.04 20.03 -5.82
CA SER A 329 11.40 19.64 -5.45
C SER A 329 11.71 18.26 -6.00
N ALA A 330 12.97 18.05 -6.34
CA ALA A 330 13.45 16.76 -6.83
C ALA A 330 14.74 16.31 -6.13
N GLY A 331 14.87 15.00 -5.97
CA GLY A 331 16.11 14.32 -5.58
C GLY A 331 16.60 13.42 -6.71
N LEU A 332 17.92 13.27 -6.84
CA LEU A 332 18.56 12.38 -7.80
C LEU A 332 19.47 11.38 -7.08
N VAL A 333 19.32 10.10 -7.41
CA VAL A 333 20.16 9.00 -6.90
C VAL A 333 20.83 8.30 -8.08
N VAL A 334 22.13 8.53 -8.25
CA VAL A 334 22.96 7.88 -9.27
C VAL A 334 23.58 6.64 -8.66
N ILE A 335 23.33 5.49 -9.27
CA ILE A 335 23.69 4.16 -8.78
C ILE A 335 24.63 3.55 -9.81
N GLY A 336 25.90 3.39 -9.43
CA GLY A 336 26.91 2.87 -10.34
C GLY A 336 28.33 2.98 -9.80
N ASP A 337 28.95 1.83 -9.57
CA ASP A 337 30.34 1.70 -9.13
C ASP A 337 31.36 2.32 -10.09
N GLU A 338 31.07 2.30 -11.40
CA GLU A 338 31.91 2.89 -12.46
C GLU A 338 31.96 4.42 -12.39
N VAL A 339 30.88 5.06 -11.92
CA VAL A 339 30.82 6.49 -11.68
C VAL A 339 31.70 6.84 -10.48
N LEU A 340 31.56 6.10 -9.38
CA LEU A 340 32.38 6.28 -8.18
C LEU A 340 33.88 6.03 -8.44
N LYS A 341 34.20 5.10 -9.34
CA LYS A 341 35.58 4.79 -9.76
C LYS A 341 36.12 5.78 -10.81
N GLY A 342 35.32 6.73 -11.29
CA GLY A 342 35.69 7.69 -12.32
C GLY A 342 35.99 7.05 -13.69
N LYS A 343 35.48 5.84 -13.95
CA LYS A 343 35.66 5.14 -15.23
C LYS A 343 34.70 5.65 -16.30
N CYS A 344 33.55 6.16 -15.86
CA CYS A 344 32.55 6.80 -16.71
C CYS A 344 32.31 8.21 -16.17
N GLN A 345 32.13 9.18 -17.07
CA GLN A 345 31.70 10.52 -16.70
C GLN A 345 30.18 10.51 -16.51
N ASP A 346 29.71 11.05 -15.38
CA ASP A 346 28.28 11.23 -15.14
C ASP A 346 27.73 12.36 -16.03
N LEU A 347 27.00 11.97 -17.08
CA LEU A 347 26.26 12.86 -17.97
C LEU A 347 24.78 13.00 -17.59
N ASN A 348 24.29 12.13 -16.71
CA ASN A 348 22.87 12.01 -16.38
C ASN A 348 22.46 13.08 -15.38
N THR A 349 23.30 13.35 -14.37
CA THR A 349 23.04 14.41 -13.39
C THR A 349 22.94 15.78 -14.05
N ALA A 350 23.91 16.13 -14.89
CA ALA A 350 23.92 17.42 -15.59
C ALA A 350 22.67 17.60 -16.48
N PHE A 351 22.25 16.54 -17.17
CA PHE A 351 21.06 16.59 -18.01
C PHE A 351 19.77 16.69 -17.18
N ALA A 352 19.61 15.85 -16.14
CA ALA A 352 18.41 15.83 -15.30
C ALA A 352 18.21 17.16 -14.57
N THR A 353 19.26 17.67 -13.93
CA THR A 353 19.22 18.95 -13.21
C THR A 353 18.83 20.09 -14.14
N LYS A 354 19.44 20.17 -15.34
CA LYS A 354 19.06 21.15 -16.36
C LYS A 354 17.59 21.01 -16.78
N LYS A 355 17.13 19.79 -17.09
CA LYS A 355 15.75 19.55 -17.54
C LYS A 355 14.70 19.86 -16.48
N LEU A 356 14.97 19.51 -15.23
CA LEU A 356 14.08 19.83 -14.10
C LEU A 356 14.07 21.33 -13.81
N TRP A 357 15.23 21.98 -13.92
CA TRP A 357 15.35 23.43 -13.80
C TRP A 357 14.53 24.19 -14.85
N GLU A 358 14.58 23.75 -16.11
CA GLU A 358 13.75 24.27 -17.21
C GLU A 358 12.23 24.15 -16.92
N LYS A 359 11.84 23.24 -16.01
CA LYS A 359 10.47 23.05 -15.53
C LYS A 359 10.18 23.75 -14.20
N GLY A 360 11.15 24.48 -13.65
CA GLY A 360 11.04 25.16 -12.36
C GLY A 360 11.01 24.22 -11.16
N ILE A 361 11.67 23.07 -11.29
CA ILE A 361 11.76 22.07 -10.22
C ILE A 361 13.21 22.03 -9.74
N PRO A 362 13.53 22.66 -8.60
CA PRO A 362 14.88 22.63 -8.05
C PRO A 362 15.24 21.21 -7.61
N VAL A 363 16.45 20.78 -7.97
CA VAL A 363 17.05 19.55 -7.45
C VAL A 363 17.77 19.89 -6.16
N GLY A 364 17.25 19.41 -5.02
CA GLY A 364 17.79 19.71 -3.70
C GLY A 364 18.96 18.81 -3.30
N ARG A 365 19.06 17.62 -3.90
CA ARG A 365 20.13 16.67 -3.62
C ARG A 365 20.44 15.78 -4.81
N VAL A 366 21.73 15.56 -5.01
CA VAL A 366 22.26 14.49 -5.86
C VAL A 366 23.16 13.61 -5.00
N ALA A 367 22.92 12.31 -5.03
CA ALA A 367 23.78 11.32 -4.37
C ALA A 367 24.29 10.32 -5.41
N VAL A 368 25.59 10.09 -5.44
CA VAL A 368 26.22 9.02 -6.22
C VAL A 368 26.62 7.92 -5.25
N ILE A 369 26.07 6.73 -5.43
CA ILE A 369 26.22 5.60 -4.50
C ILE A 369 26.66 4.32 -5.21
N LYS A 370 27.24 3.41 -4.43
CA LYS A 370 27.68 2.09 -4.90
C LYS A 370 26.48 1.18 -5.21
N ASP A 371 26.71 0.18 -6.06
CA ASP A 371 25.74 -0.88 -6.37
C ASP A 371 25.56 -1.85 -5.19
N ASP A 372 24.96 -1.35 -4.11
CA ASP A 372 24.80 -2.04 -2.84
C ASP A 372 23.42 -1.79 -2.27
N GLU A 373 22.75 -2.86 -1.84
CA GLU A 373 21.34 -2.81 -1.43
C GLU A 373 21.11 -1.84 -0.26
N GLU A 374 21.99 -1.84 0.75
CA GLU A 374 21.85 -0.99 1.93
C GLU A 374 22.04 0.48 1.56
N ALA A 375 23.09 0.79 0.79
CA ALA A 375 23.34 2.15 0.31
C ALA A 375 22.18 2.71 -0.53
N ILE A 376 21.61 1.89 -1.43
CA ILE A 376 20.45 2.29 -2.24
C ILE A 376 19.21 2.47 -1.36
N CYS A 377 18.94 1.53 -0.44
CA CYS A 377 17.79 1.62 0.45
C CYS A 377 17.80 2.88 1.30
N ASP A 378 18.94 3.18 1.92
CA ASP A 378 19.06 4.31 2.85
C ASP A 378 18.92 5.65 2.15
N GLU A 379 19.55 5.80 0.97
CA GLU A 379 19.47 7.06 0.22
C GLU A 379 18.09 7.25 -0.40
N VAL A 380 17.47 6.20 -0.95
CA VAL A 380 16.11 6.28 -1.48
C VAL A 380 15.11 6.63 -0.38
N ARG A 381 15.17 5.97 0.79
CA ARG A 381 14.29 6.29 1.94
C ARG A 381 14.43 7.75 2.36
N ARG A 382 15.66 8.25 2.41
CA ARG A 382 15.94 9.63 2.78
C ARG A 382 15.33 10.60 1.78
N GLN A 383 15.61 10.42 0.49
CA GLN A 383 15.14 11.33 -0.54
C GLN A 383 13.62 11.28 -0.75
N VAL A 384 12.99 10.11 -0.58
CA VAL A 384 11.52 9.96 -0.67
C VAL A 384 10.79 10.78 0.40
N GLN A 385 11.40 10.94 1.57
CA GLN A 385 10.86 11.77 2.65
C GLN A 385 11.14 13.27 2.46
N GLU A 386 12.24 13.61 1.77
CA GLU A 386 12.73 14.98 1.62
C GLU A 386 12.18 15.71 0.38
N PHE A 387 11.87 14.97 -0.69
CA PHE A 387 11.52 15.54 -2.00
C PHE A 387 10.17 15.05 -2.55
N ASP A 388 9.51 15.89 -3.35
CA ASP A 388 8.25 15.54 -4.00
C ASP A 388 8.43 14.47 -5.07
N VAL A 389 9.60 14.42 -5.71
CA VAL A 389 9.97 13.46 -6.75
C VAL A 389 11.40 12.98 -6.54
N VAL A 390 11.64 11.68 -6.65
CA VAL A 390 12.98 11.09 -6.64
C VAL A 390 13.22 10.40 -7.98
N ILE A 391 14.37 10.62 -8.59
CA ILE A 391 14.76 9.98 -9.85
C ILE A 391 16.01 9.15 -9.57
N THR A 392 15.99 7.87 -9.97
CA THR A 392 17.20 7.03 -9.93
C THR A 392 17.82 6.91 -11.32
N SER A 393 19.14 6.72 -11.38
CA SER A 393 19.87 6.46 -12.61
C SER A 393 20.82 5.29 -12.39
N GLY A 394 20.60 4.17 -13.10
CA GLY A 394 21.49 3.00 -13.05
C GLY A 394 20.95 1.79 -12.29
N GLY A 395 21.60 0.63 -12.50
CA GLY A 395 21.29 -0.64 -11.82
C GLY A 395 19.95 -1.31 -12.17
N VAL A 396 19.41 -1.08 -13.38
CA VAL A 396 18.10 -1.59 -13.85
C VAL A 396 18.18 -2.63 -14.97
N GLY A 397 19.39 -2.99 -15.40
CA GLY A 397 19.58 -4.01 -16.43
C GLY A 397 19.37 -5.44 -15.91
N PRO A 398 19.70 -6.45 -16.74
CA PRO A 398 19.53 -7.85 -16.38
C PRO A 398 20.71 -8.44 -15.61
N THR A 399 21.84 -7.74 -15.44
CA THR A 399 23.04 -8.33 -14.84
C THR A 399 22.90 -8.50 -13.32
N HIS A 400 23.83 -9.21 -12.71
CA HIS A 400 23.74 -9.61 -11.30
C HIS A 400 23.94 -8.43 -10.32
N ASP A 401 24.65 -7.41 -10.77
CA ASP A 401 24.87 -6.11 -10.14
C ASP A 401 23.70 -5.12 -10.33
N ASP A 402 22.79 -5.38 -11.27
CA ASP A 402 21.54 -4.61 -11.41
C ASP A 402 20.54 -4.99 -10.31
N ILE A 403 20.61 -4.27 -9.18
CA ILE A 403 19.79 -4.47 -7.98
C ILE A 403 18.90 -3.26 -7.63
N THR A 404 18.89 -2.20 -8.44
CA THR A 404 18.17 -0.95 -8.13
C THR A 404 16.68 -1.18 -7.92
N ILE A 405 16.03 -1.96 -8.79
CA ILE A 405 14.58 -2.21 -8.70
C ILE A 405 14.22 -2.90 -7.38
N TYR A 406 15.00 -3.93 -7.00
CA TYR A 406 14.82 -4.67 -5.76
C TYR A 406 15.12 -3.79 -4.53
N SER A 407 16.19 -3.00 -4.59
CA SER A 407 16.60 -2.11 -3.52
C SER A 407 15.60 -0.98 -3.31
N VAL A 408 15.05 -0.40 -4.38
CA VAL A 408 13.98 0.62 -4.31
C VAL A 408 12.70 0.00 -3.74
N ALA A 409 12.32 -1.22 -4.15
CA ALA A 409 11.18 -1.91 -3.56
C ALA A 409 11.37 -2.10 -2.04
N ARG A 410 12.55 -2.56 -1.61
CA ARG A 410 12.91 -2.72 -0.20
C ARG A 410 12.94 -1.38 0.55
N ALA A 411 13.42 -0.31 -0.08
CA ALA A 411 13.42 1.04 0.49
C ALA A 411 11.99 1.47 0.86
N LEU A 412 11.04 1.19 -0.04
CA LEU A 412 9.62 1.53 0.08
C LEU A 412 8.78 0.48 0.81
N ASN A 413 9.40 -0.56 1.38
CA ASN A 413 8.73 -1.70 2.02
C ASN A 413 7.71 -2.42 1.10
N GLN A 414 8.02 -2.52 -0.19
CA GLN A 414 7.23 -3.22 -1.20
C GLN A 414 7.86 -4.56 -1.56
N ALA A 415 7.03 -5.57 -1.83
CA ALA A 415 7.50 -6.80 -2.45
C ALA A 415 7.85 -6.54 -3.93
N VAL A 416 8.78 -7.32 -4.48
CA VAL A 416 8.99 -7.39 -5.93
C VAL A 416 8.17 -8.56 -6.48
N ARG A 417 7.32 -8.29 -7.46
CA ARG A 417 6.47 -9.28 -8.11
C ARG A 417 6.58 -9.18 -9.62
N GLU A 418 6.21 -10.25 -10.29
CA GLU A 418 6.04 -10.22 -11.74
C GLU A 418 4.93 -9.22 -12.09
N ASN A 419 5.27 -8.25 -12.95
CA ASN A 419 4.32 -7.29 -13.47
C ASN A 419 3.81 -7.75 -14.85
N LYS A 420 2.53 -8.11 -14.91
CA LYS A 420 1.92 -8.67 -16.13
C LYS A 420 2.00 -7.73 -17.34
N GLU A 421 1.78 -6.43 -17.14
CA GLU A 421 1.88 -5.43 -18.21
C GLU A 421 3.32 -5.34 -18.76
N MET A 422 4.31 -5.52 -17.90
CA MET A 422 5.72 -5.57 -18.29
C MET A 422 6.05 -6.85 -19.04
N VAL A 423 5.51 -7.99 -18.61
CA VAL A 423 5.63 -9.27 -19.31
C VAL A 423 5.04 -9.17 -20.71
N GLU A 424 3.82 -8.62 -20.86
CA GLU A 424 3.19 -8.41 -22.16
C GLU A 424 4.06 -7.57 -23.10
N LYS A 425 4.62 -6.46 -22.61
CA LYS A 425 5.55 -5.63 -23.40
C LYS A 425 6.84 -6.38 -23.79
N LEU A 426 7.35 -7.23 -22.91
CA LEU A 426 8.51 -8.08 -23.18
C LEU A 426 8.21 -9.13 -24.25
N LEU A 427 7.03 -9.76 -24.20
CA LEU A 427 6.57 -10.71 -25.21
C LEU A 427 6.49 -10.05 -26.59
N ASP A 428 5.88 -8.87 -26.66
CA ASP A 428 5.77 -8.08 -27.89
C ASP A 428 7.16 -7.70 -28.44
N LEU A 429 8.06 -7.22 -27.58
CA LEU A 429 9.41 -6.79 -27.97
C LEU A 429 10.26 -7.94 -28.50
N VAL A 430 10.16 -9.11 -27.86
CA VAL A 430 10.95 -10.31 -28.20
C VAL A 430 10.30 -11.09 -29.36
N GLY A 431 9.01 -10.88 -29.62
CA GLY A 431 8.24 -11.55 -30.67
C GLY A 431 7.89 -12.99 -30.32
N VAL A 432 7.57 -13.26 -29.05
CA VAL A 432 7.19 -14.60 -28.56
C VAL A 432 5.80 -14.56 -27.91
N GLU A 433 5.05 -15.66 -28.00
CA GLU A 433 3.64 -15.70 -27.57
C GLU A 433 3.46 -16.14 -26.11
N SER A 434 4.50 -16.67 -25.46
CA SER A 434 4.42 -17.19 -24.09
C SER A 434 5.59 -16.74 -23.22
N ALA A 435 5.30 -16.38 -21.97
CA ALA A 435 6.29 -16.04 -20.95
C ALA A 435 7.31 -17.16 -20.69
N SER A 436 6.93 -18.43 -20.92
CA SER A 436 7.85 -19.57 -20.80
C SER A 436 8.97 -19.58 -21.84
N GLN A 437 8.87 -18.76 -22.89
CA GLN A 437 9.89 -18.62 -23.93
C GLN A 437 10.87 -17.48 -23.64
N LEU A 438 10.59 -16.66 -22.62
CA LEU A 438 11.49 -15.61 -22.15
C LEU A 438 12.63 -16.23 -21.34
N THR A 439 13.83 -15.70 -21.53
CA THR A 439 15.00 -16.04 -20.72
C THR A 439 14.82 -15.54 -19.27
N GLU A 440 15.53 -16.15 -18.32
CA GLU A 440 15.53 -15.68 -16.92
C GLU A 440 15.92 -14.20 -16.80
N ALA A 441 16.87 -13.74 -17.64
CA ALA A 441 17.27 -12.34 -17.72
C ALA A 441 16.13 -11.41 -18.16
N GLN A 442 15.34 -11.82 -19.15
CA GLN A 442 14.16 -11.07 -19.62
C GLN A 442 13.06 -11.08 -18.55
N MET A 443 12.82 -12.23 -17.91
CA MET A 443 11.84 -12.32 -16.82
C MET A 443 12.24 -11.45 -15.62
N LYS A 444 13.53 -11.34 -15.30
CA LYS A 444 14.04 -10.42 -14.26
C LYS A 444 13.63 -8.96 -14.55
N MET A 445 13.58 -8.54 -15.81
CA MET A 445 13.13 -7.19 -16.19
C MET A 445 11.62 -6.96 -15.98
N ALA A 446 10.83 -8.02 -15.79
CA ALA A 446 9.42 -7.95 -15.44
C ALA A 446 9.16 -8.00 -13.92
N MET A 447 10.20 -8.20 -13.10
CA MET A 447 10.10 -8.24 -11.65
C MET A 447 10.19 -6.81 -11.09
N LEU A 448 9.04 -6.23 -10.72
CA LEU A 448 8.91 -4.83 -10.32
C LEU A 448 8.33 -4.69 -8.90
N PRO A 449 8.54 -3.55 -8.20
CA PRO A 449 7.83 -3.24 -6.97
C PRO A 449 6.31 -3.41 -7.12
N GLU A 450 5.65 -3.94 -6.10
CA GLU A 450 4.22 -4.27 -6.17
C GLU A 450 3.31 -3.10 -6.55
N LEU A 451 3.68 -1.87 -6.15
CA LEU A 451 2.91 -0.65 -6.46
C LEU A 451 3.41 0.08 -7.72
N SER A 452 4.23 -0.58 -8.53
CA SER A 452 4.77 -0.02 -9.76
C SER A 452 3.68 0.27 -10.80
N LYS A 453 3.85 1.42 -11.47
CA LYS A 453 3.08 1.86 -12.63
C LYS A 453 4.01 2.00 -13.81
N LEU A 454 3.62 1.41 -14.94
CA LEU A 454 4.31 1.60 -16.20
C LEU A 454 3.78 2.87 -16.87
N ARG A 455 4.69 3.82 -17.10
CA ARG A 455 4.39 5.09 -17.75
C ARG A 455 4.89 5.04 -19.18
N VAL A 456 3.99 5.14 -20.15
CA VAL A 456 4.33 5.11 -21.57
C VAL A 456 4.37 6.55 -22.10
N ALA A 457 5.44 6.88 -22.82
CA ALA A 457 5.57 8.19 -23.46
C ALA A 457 4.62 8.31 -24.66
N PRO A 458 3.93 9.45 -24.86
CA PRO A 458 3.05 9.65 -26.02
C PRO A 458 3.77 9.85 -27.37
N VAL A 459 5.11 9.87 -27.41
CA VAL A 459 5.87 10.28 -28.60
C VAL A 459 6.87 9.19 -29.03
N ALA A 460 6.64 8.72 -30.26
CA ALA A 460 7.48 7.94 -31.18
C ALA A 460 7.75 6.43 -30.90
N GLY A 461 6.92 5.61 -31.56
CA GLY A 461 7.31 4.30 -32.12
C GLY A 461 6.99 3.06 -31.27
N ASP A 462 6.66 1.95 -31.94
CA ASP A 462 6.37 0.60 -31.40
C ASP A 462 7.53 -0.05 -30.62
N ALA A 463 8.49 0.72 -30.10
CA ALA A 463 9.64 0.28 -29.32
C ALA A 463 9.79 1.03 -27.97
N ALA A 464 8.74 1.69 -27.49
CA ALA A 464 8.81 2.48 -26.26
C ALA A 464 8.82 1.60 -25.00
N TRP A 465 10.02 1.27 -24.51
CA TRP A 465 10.20 0.69 -23.18
C TRP A 465 9.61 1.63 -22.12
N PRO A 466 8.77 1.16 -21.18
CA PRO A 466 8.07 2.02 -20.25
C PRO A 466 9.03 2.71 -19.27
N ILE A 467 8.57 3.82 -18.70
CA ILE A 467 9.17 4.45 -17.54
C ILE A 467 8.55 3.83 -16.29
N LEU A 468 9.39 3.33 -15.39
CA LEU A 468 8.94 2.71 -14.16
C LEU A 468 8.75 3.78 -13.10
N GLN A 469 7.54 3.86 -12.53
CA GLN A 469 7.23 4.69 -11.38
C GLN A 469 6.73 3.81 -10.24
N THR A 470 7.25 3.97 -9.03
CA THR A 470 6.61 3.48 -7.81
C THR A 470 6.58 4.61 -6.79
N GLU A 471 5.40 4.88 -6.23
CA GLU A 471 5.17 6.07 -5.39
C GLU A 471 5.67 7.38 -6.07
N ASN A 472 6.53 8.15 -5.41
CA ASN A 472 7.18 9.35 -5.94
C ASN A 472 8.57 9.07 -6.57
N VAL A 473 8.95 7.81 -6.77
CA VAL A 473 10.23 7.40 -7.35
C VAL A 473 10.07 7.02 -8.82
N PHE A 474 10.85 7.66 -9.69
CA PHE A 474 11.03 7.26 -11.09
C PHE A 474 12.35 6.52 -11.26
N ILE A 475 12.29 5.30 -11.78
CA ILE A 475 13.45 4.41 -11.92
C ILE A 475 13.91 4.41 -13.38
N LEU A 476 15.09 4.96 -13.65
CA LEU A 476 15.63 5.12 -15.00
C LEU A 476 16.97 4.37 -15.19
N PRO A 477 17.29 3.96 -16.44
CA PRO A 477 18.54 3.31 -16.77
C PRO A 477 19.75 4.24 -16.63
N GLY A 478 20.94 3.67 -16.43
CA GLY A 478 22.19 4.43 -16.32
C GLY A 478 22.77 4.86 -17.67
N VAL A 479 22.44 4.16 -18.76
CA VAL A 479 22.93 4.50 -20.10
C VAL A 479 22.39 5.88 -20.53
N PRO A 480 23.26 6.87 -20.83
CA PRO A 480 22.83 8.25 -21.04
C PRO A 480 21.76 8.44 -22.11
N GLU A 481 21.86 7.76 -23.25
CA GLU A 481 20.88 7.84 -24.33
C GLU A 481 19.45 7.50 -23.85
N PHE A 482 19.31 6.40 -23.09
CA PHE A 482 18.02 5.96 -22.57
C PHE A 482 17.54 6.82 -21.40
N PHE A 483 18.46 7.23 -20.52
CA PHE A 483 18.15 8.11 -19.40
C PHE A 483 17.60 9.44 -19.89
N GLN A 484 18.31 10.11 -20.80
CA GLN A 484 17.97 11.45 -21.30
C GLN A 484 16.64 11.46 -22.05
N GLY A 485 16.38 10.42 -22.87
CA GLY A 485 15.09 10.25 -23.54
C GLY A 485 13.93 10.14 -22.54
N LYS A 486 14.07 9.28 -21.53
CA LYS A 486 13.04 9.10 -20.48
C LYS A 486 12.87 10.34 -19.61
N MET A 487 13.96 10.98 -19.23
CA MET A 487 13.96 12.19 -18.41
C MET A 487 13.22 13.33 -19.10
N THR A 488 13.38 13.47 -20.42
CA THR A 488 12.65 14.48 -21.21
C THR A 488 11.13 14.24 -21.13
N VAL A 489 10.70 12.98 -21.28
CA VAL A 489 9.28 12.62 -21.14
C VAL A 489 8.76 12.92 -19.73
N ILE A 490 9.54 12.60 -18.69
CA ILE A 490 9.17 12.90 -17.29
C ILE A 490 9.00 14.39 -17.08
N ALA A 491 9.99 15.18 -17.49
CA ALA A 491 9.98 16.63 -17.36
C ALA A 491 8.81 17.28 -18.12
N ASP A 492 8.49 16.81 -19.32
CA ASP A 492 7.46 17.43 -20.17
C ASP A 492 6.03 17.01 -19.84
N TYR A 493 5.83 15.75 -19.46
CA TYR A 493 4.49 15.16 -19.35
C TYR A 493 4.02 14.94 -17.92
N PHE A 494 4.93 14.59 -17.00
CA PHE A 494 4.57 14.17 -15.65
C PHE A 494 4.75 15.27 -14.59
N LEU A 495 5.37 16.39 -14.96
CA LEU A 495 5.69 17.49 -14.06
C LEU A 495 5.10 18.80 -14.62
N ASP A 496 4.19 19.48 -13.89
CA ASP A 496 3.74 20.82 -14.32
C ASP A 496 4.92 21.78 -14.26
N SER A 497 5.19 22.42 -15.39
CA SER A 497 6.17 23.48 -15.50
C SER A 497 5.76 24.73 -14.72
N ARG A 498 6.67 25.24 -13.90
CA ARG A 498 6.68 26.66 -13.52
C ARG A 498 7.74 27.34 -14.38
N PRO A 499 7.39 28.40 -15.14
CA PRO A 499 8.39 29.12 -15.90
C PRO A 499 9.38 29.78 -14.92
N MET A 500 10.64 29.36 -14.96
CA MET A 500 11.73 30.10 -14.31
C MET A 500 12.20 31.18 -15.26
N HIS A 501 12.19 32.42 -14.77
CA HIS A 501 12.68 33.57 -15.52
C HIS A 501 14.14 33.81 -15.16
N VAL A 502 14.99 33.91 -16.18
CA VAL A 502 16.43 34.11 -16.02
C VAL A 502 16.86 35.40 -16.72
N ARG A 503 17.78 36.13 -16.09
CA ARG A 503 18.53 37.23 -16.67
C ARG A 503 20.00 37.03 -16.36
N LYS A 504 20.86 37.23 -17.36
CA LYS A 504 22.31 37.24 -17.15
C LYS A 504 22.88 38.61 -17.45
N ILE A 505 23.71 39.13 -16.56
CA ILE A 505 24.45 40.37 -16.72
C ILE A 505 25.91 40.00 -16.94
N VAL A 506 26.43 40.32 -18.12
CA VAL A 506 27.79 39.97 -18.54
C VAL A 506 28.70 41.18 -18.32
N LEU A 507 29.80 40.96 -17.59
CA LEU A 507 30.69 42.01 -17.12
C LEU A 507 32.13 41.82 -17.60
N SER A 508 32.81 42.93 -17.89
CA SER A 508 34.24 43.00 -18.23
C SER A 508 35.15 43.01 -16.99
N ALA A 509 34.56 43.14 -15.79
CA ALA A 509 35.26 43.25 -14.52
C ALA A 509 35.35 41.92 -13.75
N ASP A 510 36.40 41.77 -12.95
CA ASP A 510 36.54 40.68 -11.99
C ASP A 510 35.51 40.79 -10.85
N GLU A 511 35.00 39.66 -10.37
CA GLU A 511 33.95 39.55 -9.35
C GLU A 511 34.22 40.43 -8.11
N ILE A 512 35.48 40.50 -7.67
CA ILE A 512 35.88 41.24 -6.48
C ILE A 512 35.57 42.75 -6.56
N LEU A 513 35.49 43.31 -7.77
CA LEU A 513 35.22 44.74 -7.99
C LEU A 513 33.71 45.05 -7.95
N VAL A 514 32.86 44.04 -8.12
CA VAL A 514 31.41 44.20 -8.31
C VAL A 514 30.60 43.50 -7.22
N VAL A 515 31.25 42.78 -6.29
CA VAL A 515 30.60 42.01 -5.22
C VAL A 515 29.73 42.87 -4.28
N GLU A 516 30.14 44.09 -3.96
CA GLU A 516 29.36 45.01 -3.12
C GLU A 516 28.01 45.35 -3.75
N HIS A 517 27.99 45.60 -5.06
CA HIS A 517 26.77 45.87 -5.82
C HIS A 517 25.87 44.64 -5.87
N LEU A 518 26.45 43.45 -6.04
CA LEU A 518 25.73 42.19 -6.00
C LEU A 518 25.07 41.96 -4.62
N ASN A 519 25.82 42.15 -3.53
CA ASN A 519 25.30 41.96 -2.17
C ASN A 519 24.13 42.89 -1.86
N GLN A 520 24.23 44.17 -2.26
CA GLN A 520 23.13 45.13 -2.11
C GLN A 520 21.88 44.71 -2.89
N ALA A 521 22.06 44.17 -4.11
CA ALA A 521 20.95 43.66 -4.90
C ALA A 521 20.31 42.40 -4.28
N VAL A 522 21.12 41.49 -3.70
CA VAL A 522 20.62 40.31 -2.96
C VAL A 522 19.76 40.74 -1.76
N GLU A 523 20.20 41.74 -0.99
CA GLU A 523 19.43 42.26 0.16
C GLU A 523 18.13 42.96 -0.27
N ALA A 524 18.15 43.70 -1.37
CA ALA A 524 17.01 44.46 -1.85
C ALA A 524 15.92 43.60 -2.54
N HIS A 525 16.29 42.44 -3.08
CA HIS A 525 15.42 41.59 -3.90
C HIS A 525 15.36 40.14 -3.38
N PRO A 526 14.74 39.89 -2.20
CA PRO A 526 14.74 38.57 -1.56
C PRO A 526 13.98 37.48 -2.33
N ASN A 527 13.17 37.84 -3.32
CA ASN A 527 12.41 36.91 -4.15
C ASN A 527 13.18 36.44 -5.41
N VAL A 528 14.41 36.92 -5.60
CA VAL A 528 15.27 36.60 -6.75
C VAL A 528 16.54 35.92 -6.24
N THR A 529 16.90 34.81 -6.87
CA THR A 529 18.16 34.12 -6.62
C THR A 529 19.25 34.76 -7.46
N PHE A 530 20.37 35.09 -6.83
CA PHE A 530 21.53 35.68 -7.49
C PHE A 530 22.70 34.69 -7.50
N GLY A 531 23.31 34.51 -8.66
CA GLY A 531 24.53 33.75 -8.86
C GLY A 531 25.63 34.61 -9.47
N SER A 532 26.89 34.31 -9.13
CA SER A 532 28.08 34.96 -9.67
C SER A 532 29.04 33.92 -10.20
N TYR A 533 29.44 34.06 -11.46
CA TYR A 533 30.26 33.08 -12.18
C TYR A 533 31.47 33.79 -12.82
N PRO A 534 32.67 33.70 -12.21
CA PRO A 534 33.90 34.27 -12.76
C PRO A 534 34.50 33.39 -13.87
N TYR A 535 35.04 34.03 -14.91
CA TYR A 535 35.69 33.40 -16.06
C TYR A 535 37.14 33.89 -16.17
N TYR A 536 38.09 33.04 -15.78
CA TYR A 536 39.51 33.41 -15.72
C TYR A 536 40.25 33.37 -17.07
N SER A 537 39.77 32.55 -18.01
CA SER A 537 40.45 32.29 -19.29
C SER A 537 39.71 32.86 -20.51
N ASN A 538 38.68 33.69 -20.29
CA ASN A 538 37.89 34.27 -21.37
C ASN A 538 38.36 35.71 -21.67
N PRO A 539 38.79 36.02 -22.91
CA PRO A 539 39.24 37.36 -23.26
C PRO A 539 38.11 38.39 -23.44
N ALA A 540 36.86 37.94 -23.63
CA ALA A 540 35.72 38.81 -23.95
C ALA A 540 34.98 39.32 -22.71
N PHE A 541 34.93 38.54 -21.63
CA PHE A 541 34.26 38.89 -20.38
C PHE A 541 34.90 38.18 -19.19
N LYS A 542 34.66 38.71 -17.99
CA LYS A 542 35.30 38.24 -16.76
C LYS A 542 34.33 37.70 -15.72
N THR A 543 33.14 38.26 -15.60
CA THR A 543 32.14 37.80 -14.62
C THR A 543 30.77 37.80 -15.26
N VAL A 544 29.97 36.78 -14.95
CA VAL A 544 28.56 36.73 -15.33
C VAL A 544 27.73 36.62 -14.06
N PHE A 545 26.87 37.61 -13.83
CA PHE A 545 25.83 37.50 -12.82
C PHE A 545 24.58 36.86 -13.43
N THR A 546 23.96 35.95 -12.70
CA THR A 546 22.71 35.29 -13.09
C THR A 546 21.65 35.63 -12.06
N LEU A 547 20.47 36.05 -12.51
CA LEU A 547 19.33 36.41 -11.70
C LEU A 547 18.17 35.52 -12.11
N GLU A 548 17.55 34.84 -11.15
CA GLU A 548 16.57 33.79 -11.41
C GLU A 548 15.38 33.90 -10.45
N GLY A 549 14.16 33.66 -10.94
CA GLY A 549 12.97 33.70 -10.10
C GLY A 549 11.69 33.23 -10.80
N GLU A 550 10.67 32.92 -10.00
CA GLU A 550 9.35 32.46 -10.51
C GLU A 550 8.54 33.61 -11.14
N ASN A 551 8.82 34.87 -10.77
CA ASN A 551 8.12 36.05 -11.28
C ASN A 551 9.02 36.87 -12.20
N GLN A 552 8.60 37.04 -13.45
CA GLN A 552 9.33 37.81 -14.45
C GLN A 552 9.56 39.27 -14.03
N GLU A 553 8.57 39.91 -13.39
CA GLU A 553 8.66 41.32 -13.01
C GLU A 553 9.73 41.54 -11.94
N ASP A 554 9.82 40.63 -10.96
CA ASP A 554 10.81 40.69 -9.89
C ASP A 554 12.23 40.52 -10.45
N VAL A 555 12.42 39.56 -11.37
CA VAL A 555 13.73 39.32 -12.02
C VAL A 555 14.14 40.50 -12.90
N VAL A 556 13.20 41.10 -13.65
CA VAL A 556 13.48 42.29 -14.46
C VAL A 556 13.82 43.48 -13.56
N ALA A 557 13.04 43.73 -12.51
CA ALA A 557 13.30 44.83 -11.58
C ALA A 557 14.66 44.69 -10.87
N ALA A 558 15.00 43.49 -10.42
CA ALA A 558 16.28 43.18 -9.82
C ALA A 558 17.45 43.36 -10.81
N SER A 559 17.27 42.91 -12.06
CA SER A 559 18.26 43.08 -13.12
C SER A 559 18.51 44.56 -13.43
N GLU A 560 17.44 45.36 -13.56
CA GLU A 560 17.55 46.80 -13.83
C GLU A 560 18.16 47.57 -12.66
N ALA A 561 17.85 47.18 -11.42
CA ALA A 561 18.43 47.79 -10.22
C ALA A 561 19.94 47.50 -10.13
N LEU A 562 20.34 46.24 -10.35
CA LEU A 562 21.74 45.84 -10.37
C LEU A 562 22.50 46.52 -11.52
N GLU A 563 21.91 46.57 -12.72
CA GLU A 563 22.49 47.28 -13.88
C GLU A 563 22.76 48.75 -13.59
N LYS A 564 21.81 49.46 -12.95
CA LYS A 564 21.98 50.88 -12.57
C LYS A 564 23.02 51.10 -11.50
N SER A 565 23.23 50.11 -10.62
CA SER A 565 24.22 50.20 -9.56
C SER A 565 25.64 49.99 -10.07
N LEU A 566 25.82 49.21 -11.14
CA LEU A 566 27.12 48.85 -11.69
C LEU A 566 27.75 50.02 -12.48
N PRO A 567 29.09 50.18 -12.43
CA PRO A 567 29.80 51.11 -13.31
C PRO A 567 29.57 50.78 -14.79
N ALA A 568 29.23 51.79 -15.59
CA ALA A 568 28.85 51.62 -16.99
C ALA A 568 29.97 51.00 -17.86
N GLU A 569 31.23 51.23 -17.48
CA GLU A 569 32.41 50.63 -18.13
C GLU A 569 32.55 49.11 -17.90
N TYR A 570 31.89 48.57 -16.88
CA TYR A 570 31.95 47.15 -16.55
C TYR A 570 30.85 46.34 -17.24
N LEU A 571 29.76 46.97 -17.66
CA LEU A 571 28.64 46.31 -18.30
C LEU A 571 28.95 46.04 -19.79
N ILE A 572 28.93 44.76 -20.18
CA ILE A 572 29.04 44.36 -21.58
C ILE A 572 27.65 44.23 -22.21
N LYS A 573 26.80 43.38 -21.62
CA LYS A 573 25.42 43.17 -22.07
C LYS A 573 24.55 42.50 -21.01
N VAL A 574 23.23 42.67 -21.15
CA VAL A 574 22.21 41.92 -20.42
C VAL A 574 21.49 40.99 -21.39
N VAL A 575 21.38 39.70 -21.06
CA VAL A 575 20.72 38.69 -21.90
C VAL A 575 19.61 37.97 -21.15
N ALA A 576 18.62 37.53 -21.92
CA ALA A 576 17.39 36.92 -21.42
C ALA A 576 17.43 35.40 -21.28
N ASP A 577 18.47 34.72 -21.78
CA ASP A 577 18.48 33.26 -21.91
C ASP A 577 19.90 32.67 -21.78
N ASP A 578 19.97 31.33 -21.80
CA ASP A 578 21.10 30.50 -21.41
C ASP A 578 22.28 30.52 -22.40
N ASP A 579 22.09 31.01 -23.63
CA ASP A 579 23.11 31.03 -24.67
C ASP A 579 24.11 32.19 -24.50
N LEU A 580 25.15 31.93 -23.70
CA LEU A 580 26.43 32.67 -23.75
C LEU A 580 27.24 32.34 -25.02
N LYS A 581 26.72 31.49 -25.92
CA LYS A 581 27.41 31.08 -27.16
C LYS A 581 27.61 32.22 -28.17
N ASP A 582 26.81 33.27 -28.05
CA ASP A 582 26.91 34.48 -28.87
C ASP A 582 27.74 35.58 -28.16
N ILE A 583 28.83 35.21 -27.45
CA ILE A 583 29.78 36.12 -26.78
C ILE A 583 31.21 35.79 -27.14
#